data_AF-A0A7J0CVX0-F1
#
_entry.id   AF-A0A7J0CVX0-F1
#
_cell.length_a   1.000
_cell.length_b   1.000
_cell.length_c   1.000
_cell.angle_alpha   90.00
_cell.angle_beta   90.00
_cell.angle_gamma   90.00
#
_symmetry.space_group_name_H-M   'P 1'
#
loop_
_entity.id
_entity.type
_entity.pdbx_description
1 polymer ?
#
loop_
_entity_poly.entity_id
_entity_poly.type
_entity_poly.pdbx_seq_one_letter_code
_entity_poly.pdbx_strand_id
1 'polypeptide(L)'
;MPAVAGGAGGAEPLRPLWASCEDGREWAIRLTAVRTAMDHESVTDGQAARVRAMLGAAPSDFAPAPLREWADACSLVALEIHGRFDAPDGDAPHDADLLKAARGGAAAEVGPLVAGELERQVRILEILAETAGTAGSGAGVRKALDLSTEGRRVLRAVMSRRARIRG
;
A
#
# COMPACT_ATOMS: atom_id res chain seq x y z
N MET A 1 6.52 -35.30 -2.34
CA MET A 1 5.90 -34.00 -2.68
C MET A 1 6.43 -32.97 -1.70
N PRO A 2 7.41 -32.12 -2.04
CA PRO A 2 7.86 -31.10 -1.11
C PRO A 2 6.85 -29.96 -1.09
N ALA A 3 6.46 -29.55 0.12
CA ALA A 3 5.55 -28.45 0.37
C ALA A 3 6.19 -27.12 -0.09
N VAL A 4 5.54 -26.43 -1.03
CA VAL A 4 5.86 -25.04 -1.34
C VAL A 4 5.38 -24.21 -0.15
N ALA A 5 6.32 -23.78 0.68
CA ALA A 5 6.07 -22.83 1.77
C ALA A 5 5.66 -21.48 1.17
N GLY A 6 4.37 -21.30 0.95
CA GLY A 6 3.79 -20.03 0.55
C GLY A 6 3.86 -19.02 1.69
N GLY A 7 4.64 -17.95 1.50
CA GLY A 7 4.19 -16.61 1.89
C GLY A 7 4.68 -16.03 3.22
N ALA A 8 6.00 -16.02 3.46
CA ALA A 8 6.62 -15.05 4.37
C ALA A 8 7.63 -14.10 3.68
N GLY A 9 8.00 -14.34 2.41
CA GLY A 9 9.14 -13.67 1.76
C GLY A 9 8.86 -12.39 0.96
N GLY A 10 7.60 -12.10 0.59
CA GLY A 10 7.32 -11.04 -0.41
C GLY A 10 7.54 -9.59 0.06
N ALA A 11 7.74 -9.35 1.37
CA ALA A 11 8.01 -8.00 1.90
C ALA A 11 9.44 -7.83 2.43
N GLU A 12 10.26 -8.89 2.40
CA GLU A 12 11.64 -8.85 2.90
C GLU A 12 12.47 -7.76 2.20
N PRO A 13 12.39 -7.58 0.86
CA PRO A 13 13.16 -6.54 0.19
C PRO A 13 12.74 -5.11 0.58
N LEU A 14 11.48 -4.91 0.99
CA LEU A 14 10.93 -3.59 1.30
C LEU A 14 11.24 -3.10 2.71
N ARG A 15 11.54 -4.01 3.66
CA ARG A 15 11.79 -3.62 5.05
C ARG A 15 12.94 -2.62 5.20
N PRO A 16 14.10 -2.80 4.54
CA PRO A 16 15.17 -1.80 4.58
C PRO A 16 14.71 -0.44 4.05
N LEU A 17 13.94 -0.41 2.96
CA LEU A 17 13.43 0.84 2.38
C LEU A 17 12.50 1.58 3.35
N TRP A 18 11.60 0.87 4.04
CA TRP A 18 10.71 1.50 5.03
C TRP A 18 11.44 2.13 6.21
N ALA A 19 12.57 1.56 6.62
CA ALA A 19 13.40 2.16 7.66
C ALA A 19 14.02 3.50 7.23
N SER A 20 14.13 3.78 5.92
CA SER A 20 14.58 5.07 5.41
C SER A 20 13.48 6.15 5.42
N CYS A 21 12.21 5.78 5.61
CA CYS A 21 11.11 6.76 5.61
C CYS A 21 11.14 7.72 6.81
N GLU A 22 11.86 7.39 7.88
CA GLU A 22 11.94 8.22 9.09
C GLU A 22 12.74 9.52 8.86
N ASP A 23 13.84 9.44 8.11
CA ASP A 23 14.81 10.53 7.98
C ASP A 23 15.46 10.64 6.59
N GLY A 24 15.07 9.77 5.65
CA GLY A 24 15.60 9.73 4.30
C GLY A 24 16.99 9.11 4.18
N ARG A 25 17.64 8.71 5.28
CA ARG A 25 18.99 8.13 5.21
C ARG A 25 18.96 6.86 4.39
N GLU A 26 19.94 6.74 3.49
CA GLU A 26 20.07 5.60 2.56
C GLU A 26 18.89 5.41 1.59
N TRP A 27 17.92 6.34 1.51
CA TRP A 27 16.71 6.18 0.69
C TRP A 27 17.03 5.79 -0.76
N ALA A 28 17.88 6.55 -1.44
CA ALA A 28 18.22 6.30 -2.85
C ALA A 28 18.91 4.95 -3.06
N ILE A 29 19.81 4.57 -2.15
CA ILE A 29 20.56 3.30 -2.20
C ILE A 29 19.61 2.13 -1.98
N ARG A 30 18.75 2.20 -0.96
CA ARG A 30 17.80 1.13 -0.64
C ARG A 30 16.69 1.02 -1.69
N LEU A 31 16.24 2.14 -2.26
CA LEU A 31 15.27 2.13 -3.35
C LEU A 31 15.86 1.47 -4.61
N THR A 32 17.13 1.76 -4.92
CA THR A 32 17.83 1.10 -6.02
C THR A 32 17.92 -0.41 -5.79
N ALA A 33 18.33 -0.84 -4.59
CA ALA A 33 18.39 -2.26 -4.24
C ALA A 33 17.03 -2.97 -4.38
N VAL A 34 15.95 -2.31 -3.95
CA VAL A 34 14.57 -2.81 -4.11
C VAL A 34 14.19 -2.94 -5.58
N ARG A 35 14.46 -1.93 -6.41
CA ARG A 35 14.19 -1.97 -7.86
C ARG A 35 14.92 -3.15 -8.51
N THR A 36 16.22 -3.30 -8.24
CA THR A 36 17.01 -4.43 -8.75
C THR A 36 16.44 -5.78 -8.31
N ALA A 37 16.04 -5.92 -7.04
CA ALA A 37 15.43 -7.16 -6.57
C ALA A 37 14.12 -7.48 -7.31
N MET A 38 13.33 -6.47 -7.64
CA MET A 38 12.07 -6.63 -8.38
C MET A 38 12.23 -6.94 -9.86
N ASP A 39 13.31 -6.50 -10.50
CA ASP A 39 13.59 -6.78 -11.92
C ASP A 39 13.75 -8.29 -12.18
N HIS A 40 14.13 -9.06 -11.16
CA HIS A 40 14.27 -10.51 -11.23
C HIS A 40 12.96 -11.29 -11.11
N GLU A 41 11.86 -10.64 -10.72
CA GLU A 41 10.56 -11.29 -10.58
C GLU A 41 9.70 -11.06 -11.84
N SER A 42 9.14 -12.10 -12.46
CA SER A 42 8.20 -11.91 -13.59
C SER A 42 6.78 -11.63 -13.09
N VAL A 43 6.34 -10.38 -13.20
CA VAL A 43 4.94 -9.96 -12.96
C VAL A 43 4.54 -9.09 -14.13
N THR A 44 3.69 -9.64 -15.00
CA THR A 44 3.41 -9.05 -16.31
C THR A 44 2.03 -8.42 -16.41
N ASP A 45 1.11 -8.73 -15.49
CA ASP A 45 -0.26 -8.23 -15.53
C ASP A 45 -0.88 -7.98 -14.14
N GLY A 46 -2.09 -7.42 -14.17
CA GLY A 46 -2.94 -7.24 -13.00
C GLY A 46 -2.41 -6.24 -11.97
N GLN A 47 -2.90 -6.38 -10.74
CA GLN A 47 -2.61 -5.44 -9.65
C GLN A 47 -1.14 -5.51 -9.20
N ALA A 48 -0.51 -6.68 -9.30
CA ALA A 48 0.88 -6.83 -8.93
C ALA A 48 1.81 -6.07 -9.91
N ALA A 49 1.52 -6.08 -11.21
CA ALA A 49 2.25 -5.28 -12.20
C ALA A 49 2.08 -3.77 -11.95
N ARG A 50 0.85 -3.34 -11.60
CA ARG A 50 0.58 -1.95 -11.22
C ARG A 50 1.37 -1.52 -9.99
N VAL A 51 1.35 -2.30 -8.90
CA VAL A 51 2.11 -2.01 -7.68
C VAL A 51 3.62 -1.96 -7.98
N ARG A 52 4.13 -2.84 -8.85
CA ARG A 52 5.53 -2.77 -9.28
C ARG A 52 5.85 -1.48 -10.04
N ALA A 53 4.99 -1.07 -10.97
CA ALA A 53 5.18 0.19 -11.70
C ALA A 53 5.24 1.39 -10.75
N MET A 54 4.42 1.40 -9.70
CA MET A 54 4.45 2.46 -8.68
C MET A 54 5.76 2.48 -7.89
N LEU A 55 6.30 1.31 -7.54
CA LEU A 55 7.60 1.24 -6.87
C LEU A 55 8.74 1.67 -7.82
N GLY A 56 8.63 1.30 -9.10
CA GLY A 56 9.51 1.80 -10.16
C GLY A 56 9.48 3.33 -10.28
N ALA A 57 8.31 3.95 -10.11
CA ALA A 57 8.09 5.39 -10.18
C ALA A 57 8.42 6.18 -8.90
N ALA A 58 8.81 5.50 -7.81
CA ALA A 58 9.14 6.18 -6.55
C ALA A 58 10.25 7.23 -6.76
N PRO A 59 10.16 8.44 -6.17
CA PRO A 59 11.18 9.46 -6.41
C PRO A 59 12.52 9.02 -5.82
N SER A 60 13.60 9.17 -6.60
CA SER A 60 14.96 8.83 -6.12
C SER A 60 15.46 9.82 -5.07
N ASP A 61 14.99 11.07 -5.14
CA ASP A 61 15.29 12.10 -4.15
C ASP A 61 14.30 12.01 -2.98
N PHE A 62 14.82 12.07 -1.75
CA PHE A 62 14.00 12.12 -0.54
C PHE A 62 13.52 13.56 -0.28
N ALA A 63 12.72 14.10 -1.21
CA ALA A 63 12.22 15.46 -1.15
C ALA A 63 10.70 15.48 -0.85
N PRO A 64 10.21 16.41 0.01
CA PRO A 64 8.82 16.38 0.47
C PRO A 64 7.76 16.43 -0.63
N ALA A 65 7.93 17.29 -1.65
CA ALA A 65 6.96 17.47 -2.72
C ALA A 65 6.78 16.22 -3.59
N PRO A 66 7.84 15.64 -4.21
CA PRO A 66 7.68 14.44 -5.02
C PRO A 66 7.29 13.20 -4.19
N LEU A 67 7.71 13.11 -2.93
CA LEU A 67 7.26 12.04 -2.03
C LEU A 67 5.77 12.14 -1.74
N ARG A 68 5.24 13.37 -1.54
CA ARG A 68 3.81 13.58 -1.31
C ARG A 68 2.98 13.18 -2.54
N GLU A 69 3.38 13.63 -3.72
CA GLU A 69 2.71 13.26 -4.98
C GLU A 69 2.69 11.74 -5.18
N TRP A 70 3.83 11.08 -4.94
CA TRP A 70 3.94 9.63 -5.04
C TRP A 70 3.08 8.91 -3.98
N ALA A 71 3.06 9.39 -2.74
CA ALA A 71 2.21 8.85 -1.68
C ALA A 71 0.72 9.02 -1.99
N ASP A 72 0.32 10.15 -2.56
CA ASP A 72 -1.05 10.40 -3.00
C ASP A 72 -1.48 9.40 -4.08
N ALA A 73 -0.63 9.16 -5.08
CA ALA A 73 -0.86 8.12 -6.08
C ALA A 73 -0.96 6.71 -5.44
N CYS A 74 -0.07 6.38 -4.50
CA CYS A 74 -0.09 5.13 -3.73
C CYS A 74 -1.41 4.94 -2.97
N SER A 75 -1.91 5.98 -2.31
CA SER A 75 -3.17 5.95 -1.58
C SER A 75 -4.36 5.66 -2.50
N LEU A 76 -4.39 6.29 -3.68
CA LEU A 76 -5.42 6.08 -4.69
C LEU A 76 -5.44 4.66 -5.23
N VAL A 77 -4.28 4.12 -5.60
CA VAL A 77 -4.19 2.75 -6.12
C VAL A 77 -4.59 1.74 -5.05
N ALA A 78 -4.25 1.98 -3.77
CA ALA A 78 -4.71 1.12 -2.70
C ALA A 78 -6.24 1.07 -2.62
N LEU A 79 -6.93 2.21 -2.74
CA LEU A 79 -8.40 2.27 -2.76
C LEU A 79 -8.98 1.54 -3.97
N GLU A 80 -8.41 1.74 -5.15
CA GLU A 80 -8.84 1.05 -6.36
C GLU A 80 -8.71 -0.47 -6.24
N ILE A 81 -7.58 -0.96 -5.68
CA ILE A 81 -7.37 -2.39 -5.43
C ILE A 81 -8.45 -2.94 -4.48
N HIS A 82 -8.72 -2.26 -3.37
CA HIS A 82 -9.75 -2.68 -2.40
C HIS A 82 -11.14 -2.70 -3.03
N GLY A 83 -11.46 -1.69 -3.83
CA GLY A 83 -12.74 -1.59 -4.53
C GLY A 83 -13.03 -2.75 -5.49
N ARG A 84 -12.00 -3.25 -6.19
CA ARG A 84 -12.15 -4.48 -6.98
C ARG A 84 -12.58 -5.69 -6.14
N PHE A 85 -12.34 -5.67 -4.83
CA PHE A 85 -12.78 -6.71 -3.91
C PHE A 85 -14.12 -6.42 -3.22
N ASP A 86 -14.78 -5.29 -3.50
CA ASP A 86 -16.13 -4.99 -3.02
C ASP A 86 -17.21 -5.57 -3.94
N ALA A 87 -17.05 -5.47 -5.27
CA ALA A 87 -18.01 -6.02 -6.24
C ALA A 87 -17.86 -7.55 -6.42
N PRO A 88 -18.95 -8.34 -6.46
CA PRO A 88 -18.90 -9.81 -6.53
C PRO A 88 -18.11 -10.36 -7.74
N ASP A 89 -18.22 -9.70 -8.89
CA ASP A 89 -17.50 -10.09 -10.12
C ASP A 89 -16.13 -9.41 -10.28
N GLY A 90 -15.77 -8.49 -9.38
CA GLY A 90 -14.46 -7.83 -9.33
C GLY A 90 -14.13 -6.89 -10.50
N ASP A 91 -15.14 -6.54 -11.30
CA ASP A 91 -14.99 -5.78 -12.55
C ASP A 91 -15.78 -4.47 -12.59
N ALA A 92 -16.41 -4.06 -11.47
CA ALA A 92 -17.00 -2.73 -11.40
C ALA A 92 -15.88 -1.68 -11.54
N PRO A 93 -15.88 -0.83 -12.58
CA PRO A 93 -15.01 0.33 -12.63
C PRO A 93 -15.33 1.15 -11.40
N HIS A 94 -14.35 1.31 -10.51
CA HIS A 94 -14.48 2.28 -9.45
C HIS A 94 -14.19 3.61 -10.08
N ASP A 95 -15.20 4.48 -10.07
CA ASP A 95 -15.05 5.85 -10.55
C ASP A 95 -13.91 6.50 -9.76
N ALA A 96 -12.80 6.78 -10.45
CA ALA A 96 -11.62 7.37 -9.85
C ALA A 96 -11.94 8.72 -9.23
N ASP A 97 -12.94 9.43 -9.74
CA ASP A 97 -13.37 10.72 -9.19
C ASP A 97 -14.22 10.52 -7.92
N LEU A 98 -15.03 9.47 -7.82
CA LEU A 98 -15.66 9.09 -6.54
C LEU A 98 -14.60 8.76 -5.47
N LEU A 99 -13.57 7.99 -5.81
CA LEU A 99 -12.50 7.67 -4.86
C LEU A 99 -11.70 8.90 -4.43
N LYS A 100 -11.45 9.84 -5.35
CA LYS A 100 -10.84 11.13 -5.01
C LYS A 100 -11.74 11.96 -4.10
N ALA A 101 -13.04 12.03 -4.38
CA ALA A 101 -14.01 12.75 -3.56
C ALA A 101 -14.10 12.15 -2.15
N ALA A 102 -14.19 10.82 -2.03
CA ALA A 102 -14.22 10.11 -0.76
C ALA A 102 -12.95 10.36 0.06
N ARG A 103 -11.76 10.28 -0.57
CA ARG A 103 -10.48 10.62 0.08
C ARG A 103 -10.41 12.09 0.50
N GLY A 104 -11.06 12.97 -0.25
CA GLY A 104 -11.24 14.39 0.09
C GLY A 104 -12.27 14.66 1.20
N GLY A 105 -12.87 13.61 1.77
CA GLY A 105 -13.85 13.73 2.87
C GLY A 105 -15.28 14.00 2.42
N ALA A 106 -15.58 13.93 1.12
CA ALA A 106 -16.96 14.01 0.65
C ALA A 106 -17.76 12.78 1.08
N ALA A 107 -19.06 12.98 1.36
CA ALA A 107 -19.98 11.88 1.53
C ALA A 107 -20.11 11.12 0.19
N ALA A 108 -19.42 9.99 0.09
CA ALA A 108 -19.43 9.12 -1.08
C ALA A 108 -19.83 7.71 -0.65
N GLU A 109 -20.80 7.12 -1.35
CA GLU A 109 -21.17 5.73 -1.15
C GLU A 109 -20.09 4.83 -1.75
N VAL A 110 -19.18 4.37 -0.91
CA VAL A 110 -18.11 3.43 -1.28
C VAL A 110 -18.37 2.06 -0.66
N GLY A 111 -17.83 1.02 -1.28
CA GLY A 111 -17.92 -0.34 -0.75
C GLY A 111 -17.18 -0.51 0.59
N PRO A 112 -17.47 -1.58 1.35
CA PRO A 112 -16.95 -1.77 2.71
C PRO A 112 -15.42 -1.88 2.77
N LEU A 113 -14.75 -2.44 1.77
CA LEU A 113 -13.29 -2.51 1.74
C LEU A 113 -12.66 -1.17 1.41
N VAL A 114 -13.26 -0.39 0.51
CA VAL A 114 -12.84 1.00 0.27
C VAL A 114 -13.03 1.84 1.53
N ALA A 115 -14.15 1.71 2.23
CA ALA A 115 -14.41 2.41 3.48
C ALA A 115 -13.37 2.08 4.56
N GLY A 116 -13.09 0.78 4.77
CA GLY A 116 -12.06 0.36 5.74
C GLY A 116 -10.65 0.78 5.35
N GLU A 117 -10.33 0.80 4.06
CA GLU A 117 -9.06 1.31 3.55
C GLU A 117 -8.92 2.82 3.77
N LEU A 118 -9.97 3.61 3.53
CA LEU A 118 -10.00 5.06 3.84
C LEU A 118 -9.76 5.32 5.33
N GLU A 119 -10.50 4.63 6.20
CA GLU A 119 -10.37 4.77 7.65
C GLU A 119 -8.94 4.50 8.11
N ARG A 120 -8.32 3.43 7.61
CA ARG A 120 -6.93 3.11 7.94
C ARG A 120 -5.94 4.14 7.36
N GLN A 121 -6.16 4.70 6.17
CA GLN A 121 -5.32 5.79 5.64
C GLN A 121 -5.39 7.02 6.53
N VAL A 122 -6.60 7.45 6.92
CA VAL A 122 -6.81 8.56 7.86
C VAL A 122 -6.10 8.28 9.18
N ARG A 123 -6.25 7.06 9.73
CA ARG A 123 -5.62 6.70 11.00
C ARG A 123 -4.10 6.74 10.96
N ILE A 124 -3.49 6.35 9.83
CA ILE A 124 -2.04 6.46 9.62
C ILE A 124 -1.62 7.94 9.66
N LEU A 125 -2.34 8.82 8.96
CA LEU A 125 -2.03 10.24 8.94
C LEU A 125 -2.18 10.89 10.32
N GLU A 126 -3.21 10.52 11.09
CA GLU A 126 -3.38 10.96 12.48
C GLU A 126 -2.18 10.54 13.35
N ILE A 127 -1.78 9.27 13.29
CA ILE A 127 -0.63 8.76 14.05
C ILE A 127 0.65 9.52 13.70
N LEU A 128 0.88 9.77 12.41
CA LEU A 128 2.06 10.50 11.95
C LEU A 128 2.02 11.97 12.38
N ALA A 129 0.85 12.62 12.32
CA ALA A 129 0.66 14.00 12.79
C ALA A 129 0.88 14.14 14.31
N GLU A 130 0.36 13.21 15.10
CA GLU A 130 0.53 13.16 16.56
C GLU A 130 1.99 12.94 16.99
N THR A 131 2.79 12.28 16.15
CA THR A 131 4.18 11.93 16.47
C THR A 131 5.22 12.83 15.80
N ALA A 132 4.81 13.71 14.88
CA ALA A 132 5.68 14.65 14.19
C ALA A 132 6.37 15.61 15.19
N GLY A 133 7.70 15.77 15.06
CA GLY A 133 8.49 16.69 15.88
C GLY A 133 8.76 16.24 17.32
N THR A 134 8.34 15.03 17.70
CA THR A 134 8.63 14.44 19.02
C THR A 134 9.90 13.59 18.99
N ALA A 135 10.67 13.59 20.08
CA ALA A 135 11.80 12.68 20.22
C ALA A 135 11.30 11.22 20.19
N GLY A 136 11.77 10.42 19.22
CA GLY A 136 11.29 9.05 19.00
C GLY A 136 10.22 8.90 17.90
N SER A 137 10.17 9.84 16.94
CA SER A 137 9.29 9.82 15.74
C SER A 137 9.21 8.48 14.99
N GLY A 138 10.26 7.65 15.03
CA GLY A 138 10.24 6.28 14.51
C GLY A 138 9.16 5.37 15.12
N ALA A 139 8.63 5.69 16.31
CA ALA A 139 7.50 4.97 16.90
C ALA A 139 6.19 5.19 16.11
N GLY A 140 5.99 6.39 15.55
CA GLY A 140 4.85 6.70 14.69
C GLY A 140 4.88 5.91 13.39
N VAL A 141 6.05 5.90 12.73
CA VAL A 141 6.27 5.11 11.51
C VAL A 141 6.06 3.62 11.77
N ARG A 142 6.56 3.07 12.89
CA ARG A 142 6.34 1.67 13.25
C ARG A 142 4.86 1.33 13.42
N LYS A 143 4.11 2.16 14.16
CA LYS A 143 2.65 1.99 14.32
C LYS A 143 1.90 2.03 12.99
N ALA A 144 2.29 2.93 12.08
CA ALA A 144 1.71 2.99 10.74
C ALA A 144 1.99 1.71 9.91
N LEU A 145 3.19 1.13 10.05
CA LEU A 145 3.55 -0.15 9.42
C LEU A 145 2.77 -1.34 10.02
N ASP A 146 2.51 -1.33 11.32
CA ASP A 146 1.70 -2.35 11.99
C ASP A 146 0.25 -2.33 11.47
N LEU A 147 -0.36 -1.14 11.39
CA LEU A 147 -1.69 -0.97 10.77
C LEU A 147 -1.71 -1.42 9.31
N SER A 148 -0.67 -1.10 8.54
CA SER A 148 -0.55 -1.55 7.15
C SER A 148 -0.43 -3.08 7.04
N THR A 149 0.19 -3.73 8.03
CA THR A 149 0.30 -5.19 8.11
C THR A 149 -1.05 -5.82 8.43
N GLU A 150 -1.84 -5.21 9.31
CA GLU A 150 -3.19 -5.68 9.62
C GLU A 150 -4.12 -5.55 8.41
N GLY A 151 -4.12 -4.40 7.71
CA GLY A 151 -4.89 -4.22 6.48
C GLY A 151 -4.56 -5.29 5.41
N ARG A 152 -3.27 -5.64 5.28
CA ARG A 152 -2.83 -6.75 4.40
C ARG A 152 -3.43 -8.10 4.82
N ARG A 153 -3.53 -8.39 6.12
CA ARG A 153 -4.14 -9.65 6.62
C ARG A 153 -5.63 -9.70 6.27
N VAL A 154 -6.35 -8.61 6.48
CA VAL A 154 -7.78 -8.48 6.13
C VAL A 154 -7.99 -8.73 4.63
N LEU A 155 -7.24 -8.03 3.77
CA LEU A 155 -7.39 -8.17 2.32
C LEU A 155 -7.10 -9.61 1.86
N ARG A 156 -6.05 -10.25 2.40
CA ARG A 156 -5.74 -11.66 2.11
C ARG A 156 -6.88 -12.60 2.53
N ALA A 157 -7.48 -12.38 3.69
CA ALA A 157 -8.61 -13.19 4.16
C ALA A 157 -9.81 -13.06 3.21
N VAL A 158 -10.12 -11.85 2.75
CA VAL A 158 -11.17 -11.58 1.76
C VAL A 158 -10.90 -12.27 0.43
N MET A 159 -9.67 -12.13 -0.09
CA MET A 159 -9.25 -12.78 -1.34
C MET A 159 -9.36 -14.31 -1.24
N SER A 160 -8.91 -14.90 -0.13
CA SER A 160 -9.02 -16.35 0.12
C SER A 160 -10.47 -16.81 0.19
N ARG A 161 -11.36 -16.05 0.86
CA ARG A 161 -12.80 -16.36 0.90
C ARG A 161 -13.42 -16.33 -0.50
N ARG A 162 -13.07 -15.34 -1.33
CA ARG A 162 -13.58 -15.26 -2.71
C ARG A 162 -13.07 -16.37 -3.61
N ALA A 163 -11.80 -16.76 -3.48
CA ALA A 163 -11.26 -17.90 -4.23
C ALA A 163 -12.04 -19.19 -3.94
N ARG A 164 -12.42 -19.42 -2.67
CA ARG A 164 -13.24 -20.58 -2.26
C ARG A 164 -14.70 -20.55 -2.72
N ILE A 165 -15.25 -19.39 -3.05
CA ILE A 165 -16.62 -19.26 -3.59
C ILE A 165 -16.63 -19.52 -5.10
N ARG A 166 -15.51 -19.25 -5.79
CA ARG A 166 -15.39 -19.37 -7.25
C ARG A 166 -14.81 -20.70 -7.74
N GLY A 167 -14.18 -21.48 -6.87
CA GLY A 167 -13.66 -22.82 -7.16
C GLY A 167 -14.53 -23.88 -6.53
#